data_AF-A0A7T6XVQ0-F1
#
_entry.id   AF-A0A7T6XVQ0-F1
#
_cell.length_a   1.000
_cell.length_b   1.000
_cell.length_c   1.000
_cell.angle_alpha   90.00
_cell.angle_beta   90.00
_cell.angle_gamma   90.00
#
_symmetry.space_group_name_H-M   'P 1'
#
loop_
_entity.id
_entity.type
_entity.pdbx_description
1 polymer ?
#
loop_
_entity_poly.entity_id
_entity_poly.type
_entity_poly.pdbx_seq_one_letter_code
_entity_poly.pdbx_strand_id
1 'polypeptide(L)'
;MSTANIQDLNAKMQALIDAFESHPQCQPPNTHPTIFFLYDFVRNSHNQLKAVDADKYAAGDNGAKAAVNEIEGRNAFANMLINDKSGKLSMMTGGDPSNPADFGAEIKTKALILTQMRRREELVASLELKGVSGKVTKIPFSKLGHFEAHPKADKRGVQELVFKLSSVLEPKAFANPPTGPY
;
A
#
# COMPACT_ATOMS: atom_id res chain seq x y z
N MET A 1 0.50 -17.22 -11.17
CA MET A 1 0.10 -15.92 -10.58
C MET A 1 0.02 -16.14 -9.09
N SER A 2 0.78 -15.38 -8.32
CA SER A 2 1.18 -15.78 -6.96
C SER A 2 0.12 -15.40 -5.93
N THR A 3 -0.32 -16.37 -5.12
CA THR A 3 -1.08 -16.22 -3.86
C THR A 3 -0.43 -15.24 -2.86
N ALA A 4 0.84 -14.89 -3.08
CA ALA A 4 1.62 -13.91 -2.34
C ALA A 4 0.96 -12.52 -2.24
N ASN A 5 0.11 -12.12 -3.20
CA ASN A 5 -0.54 -10.80 -3.17
C ASN A 5 -1.62 -10.70 -2.07
N ILE A 6 -2.53 -11.69 -1.95
CA ILE A 6 -3.60 -11.65 -0.92
C ILE A 6 -3.02 -11.70 0.49
N GLN A 7 -2.04 -12.57 0.74
CA GLN A 7 -1.40 -12.69 2.04
C GLN A 7 -0.67 -11.40 2.44
N ASP A 8 0.06 -10.79 1.50
CA ASP A 8 0.76 -9.52 1.75
C ASP A 8 -0.22 -8.35 1.95
N LEU A 9 -1.28 -8.28 1.15
CA LEU A 9 -2.36 -7.31 1.32
C LEU A 9 -3.04 -7.48 2.69
N ASN A 10 -3.33 -8.71 3.09
CA ASN A 10 -3.91 -9.03 4.40
C ASN A 10 -3.01 -8.57 5.55
N ALA A 11 -1.71 -8.83 5.48
CA ALA A 11 -0.74 -8.41 6.48
C ALA A 11 -0.64 -6.87 6.57
N LYS A 12 -0.61 -6.18 5.42
CA LYS A 12 -0.54 -4.71 5.38
C LYS A 12 -1.82 -4.05 5.89
N MET A 13 -2.98 -4.61 5.57
CA MET A 13 -4.26 -4.13 6.11
C MET A 13 -4.33 -4.34 7.61
N GLN A 14 -3.88 -5.48 8.13
CA GLN A 14 -3.77 -5.72 9.57
C GLN A 14 -2.84 -4.67 10.22
N ALA A 15 -1.66 -4.41 9.65
CA ALA A 15 -0.74 -3.41 10.19
C ALA A 15 -1.33 -1.99 10.24
N LEU A 16 -2.23 -1.63 9.31
CA LEU A 16 -2.98 -0.37 9.33
C LEU A 16 -4.05 -0.39 10.44
N ILE A 17 -4.77 -1.49 10.61
CA ILE A 17 -5.75 -1.68 11.69
C ILE A 17 -5.06 -1.54 13.05
N ASP A 18 -3.91 -2.19 13.24
CA ASP A 18 -3.12 -2.11 14.48
C ASP A 18 -2.68 -0.65 14.76
N ALA A 19 -2.33 0.11 13.72
CA ALA A 19 -2.00 1.53 13.87
C ALA A 19 -3.21 2.36 14.32
N PHE A 20 -4.40 2.09 13.77
CA PHE A 20 -5.64 2.72 14.26
C PHE A 20 -5.94 2.34 15.71
N GLU A 21 -5.83 1.07 16.07
CA GLU A 21 -6.07 0.61 17.45
C GLU A 21 -5.07 1.21 18.44
N SER A 22 -3.81 1.43 18.02
CA SER A 22 -2.83 2.12 18.85
C SER A 22 -3.07 3.63 18.98
N HIS A 23 -3.94 4.21 18.14
CA HIS A 23 -4.16 5.64 18.10
C HIS A 23 -4.97 6.10 19.34
N PRO A 24 -4.50 7.11 20.11
CA PRO A 24 -5.19 7.55 21.33
C PRO A 24 -6.65 7.96 21.11
N GLN A 25 -6.95 8.58 19.96
CA GLN A 25 -8.30 8.99 19.59
C GLN A 25 -9.15 7.87 18.96
N CYS A 26 -8.65 6.64 18.88
CA CYS A 26 -9.45 5.46 18.52
C CYS A 26 -9.85 4.66 19.77
N GLN A 27 -9.38 5.06 20.95
CA GLN A 27 -9.61 4.37 22.22
C GLN A 27 -10.71 5.09 23.04
N PRO A 28 -11.49 4.35 23.84
CA PRO A 28 -12.37 4.95 24.84
C PRO A 28 -11.58 5.70 25.93
N PRO A 29 -12.15 6.74 26.57
CA PRO A 29 -13.50 7.27 26.38
C PRO A 29 -13.60 8.37 25.29
N ASN A 30 -12.48 8.90 24.82
CA ASN A 30 -12.43 10.05 23.90
C ASN A 30 -12.18 9.62 22.46
N THR A 31 -13.02 8.71 21.96
CA THR A 31 -12.94 8.25 20.58
C THR A 31 -13.40 9.34 19.62
N HIS A 32 -12.52 9.74 18.70
CA HIS A 32 -12.84 10.73 17.69
C HIS A 32 -13.67 10.07 16.58
N PRO A 33 -14.85 10.61 16.25
CA PRO A 33 -15.82 9.92 15.39
C PRO A 33 -15.27 9.65 13.98
N THR A 34 -14.53 10.60 13.41
CA THR A 34 -13.88 10.44 12.10
C THR A 34 -12.78 9.36 12.08
N ILE A 35 -12.01 9.25 13.16
CA ILE A 35 -10.93 8.26 13.25
C ILE A 35 -11.55 6.87 13.39
N PHE A 36 -12.56 6.74 14.25
CA PHE A 36 -13.29 5.50 14.42
C PHE A 36 -14.02 5.06 13.14
N PHE A 37 -14.63 6.00 12.42
CA PHE A 37 -15.26 5.72 11.12
C PHE A 37 -14.27 5.11 10.12
N LEU A 38 -13.07 5.70 9.98
CA LEU A 38 -12.07 5.14 9.06
C LEU A 38 -11.48 3.83 9.56
N TYR A 39 -11.28 3.68 10.87
CA TYR A 39 -10.90 2.40 11.47
C TYR A 39 -11.90 1.29 11.09
N ASP A 40 -13.20 1.52 11.32
CA ASP A 40 -14.25 0.56 11.02
C ASP A 40 -14.37 0.29 9.50
N PHE A 41 -14.23 1.32 8.68
CA PHE A 41 -14.20 1.17 7.22
C PHE A 41 -13.06 0.28 6.73
N VAL A 42 -11.84 0.46 7.25
CA VAL A 42 -10.67 -0.36 6.91
C VAL A 42 -10.84 -1.79 7.45
N ARG A 43 -11.29 -1.94 8.69
CA ARG A 43 -11.58 -3.25 9.30
C ARG A 43 -12.63 -4.04 8.52
N ASN A 44 -13.70 -3.39 8.08
CA ASN A 44 -14.72 -4.04 7.25
C ASN A 44 -14.16 -4.45 5.88
N SER A 45 -13.31 -3.62 5.27
CA SER A 45 -12.61 -3.95 4.01
C SER A 45 -11.69 -5.16 4.19
N HIS A 46 -11.02 -5.26 5.35
CA HIS A 46 -10.16 -6.40 5.69
C HIS A 46 -10.95 -7.69 5.89
N ASN A 47 -12.12 -7.62 6.52
CA ASN A 47 -13.02 -8.78 6.65
C ASN A 47 -13.49 -9.29 5.28
N GLN A 48 -13.74 -8.39 4.32
CA GLN A 48 -14.06 -8.78 2.94
C GLN A 48 -12.87 -9.47 2.26
N LEU A 49 -11.64 -9.01 2.49
CA LEU A 49 -10.45 -9.68 1.97
C LEU A 49 -10.30 -11.10 2.52
N LYS A 50 -10.57 -11.31 3.81
CA LYS A 50 -10.54 -12.63 4.44
C LYS A 50 -11.59 -13.59 3.86
N ALA A 51 -12.66 -13.07 3.28
CA ALA A 51 -13.69 -13.85 2.61
C ALA A 51 -13.33 -14.21 1.16
N VAL A 52 -12.25 -13.64 0.59
CA VAL A 52 -11.79 -14.00 -0.75
C VAL A 52 -11.14 -15.38 -0.74
N ASP A 53 -11.59 -16.22 -1.66
CA ASP A 53 -10.97 -17.53 -1.92
C ASP A 53 -9.63 -17.34 -2.64
N ALA A 54 -8.54 -17.59 -1.92
CA ALA A 54 -7.19 -17.39 -2.42
C ALA A 54 -6.83 -18.35 -3.57
N ASP A 55 -7.40 -19.55 -3.59
CA ASP A 55 -7.14 -20.54 -4.64
C ASP A 55 -7.85 -20.11 -5.93
N LYS A 56 -9.08 -19.61 -5.84
CA LYS A 56 -9.79 -19.03 -6.98
C LYS A 56 -9.10 -17.78 -7.52
N TYR A 57 -8.60 -16.93 -6.64
CA TYR A 57 -7.83 -15.76 -7.06
C TYR A 57 -6.55 -16.17 -7.81
N ALA A 58 -5.80 -17.16 -7.30
CA ALA A 58 -4.60 -17.69 -7.94
C ALA A 58 -4.90 -18.39 -9.28
N ALA A 59 -6.04 -19.07 -9.38
CA ALA A 59 -6.57 -19.65 -10.62
C ALA A 59 -7.07 -18.59 -11.62
N GLY A 60 -7.12 -17.32 -11.20
CA GLY A 60 -7.46 -16.20 -12.05
C GLY A 60 -8.96 -15.99 -12.23
N ASP A 61 -9.79 -16.53 -11.34
CA ASP A 61 -11.24 -16.34 -11.33
C ASP A 61 -11.63 -14.86 -11.33
N ASN A 62 -12.61 -14.50 -12.17
CA ASN A 62 -13.03 -13.11 -12.34
C ASN A 62 -13.73 -12.56 -11.10
N GLY A 63 -14.49 -13.38 -10.38
CA GLY A 63 -15.16 -12.97 -9.14
C GLY A 63 -14.17 -12.67 -8.03
N ALA A 64 -13.20 -13.57 -7.82
CA ALA A 64 -12.13 -13.37 -6.84
C ALA A 64 -11.26 -12.14 -7.18
N LYS A 65 -10.92 -11.94 -8.47
CA LYS A 65 -10.21 -10.73 -8.92
C LYS A 65 -11.00 -9.45 -8.71
N ALA A 66 -12.29 -9.45 -9.03
CA ALA A 66 -13.15 -8.29 -8.81
C ALA A 66 -13.22 -7.92 -7.33
N ALA A 67 -13.33 -8.92 -6.44
CA ALA A 67 -13.34 -8.69 -5.00
C ALA A 67 -12.02 -8.06 -4.51
N VAL A 68 -10.86 -8.57 -4.95
CA VAL A 68 -9.56 -7.98 -4.58
C VAL A 68 -9.42 -6.55 -5.14
N ASN A 69 -9.82 -6.31 -6.39
CA ASN A 69 -9.77 -4.98 -7.00
C ASN A 69 -10.63 -3.95 -6.24
N GLU A 70 -11.80 -4.38 -5.75
CA GLU A 70 -12.68 -3.54 -4.92
C GLU A 70 -11.99 -3.19 -3.59
N ILE A 71 -11.37 -4.17 -2.93
CA ILE A 71 -10.64 -3.96 -1.66
C ILE A 71 -9.48 -2.98 -1.86
N GLU A 72 -8.72 -3.12 -2.94
CA GLU A 72 -7.68 -2.14 -3.29
C GLU A 72 -8.25 -0.74 -3.56
N GLY A 73 -9.41 -0.65 -4.23
CA GLY A 73 -10.12 0.60 -4.46
C GLY A 73 -10.53 1.27 -3.14
N ARG A 74 -11.04 0.49 -2.20
CA ARG A 74 -11.39 0.94 -0.84
C ARG A 74 -10.15 1.41 -0.07
N ASN A 75 -9.02 0.72 -0.20
CA ASN A 75 -7.76 1.16 0.42
C ASN A 75 -7.24 2.48 -0.18
N ALA A 76 -7.34 2.66 -1.49
CA ALA A 76 -7.01 3.93 -2.14
C ALA A 76 -7.94 5.07 -1.68
N PHE A 77 -9.23 4.78 -1.54
CA PHE A 77 -10.21 5.73 -1.01
C PHE A 77 -9.93 6.07 0.46
N ALA A 78 -9.63 5.09 1.30
CA ALA A 78 -9.25 5.33 2.70
C ALA A 78 -8.02 6.24 2.80
N ASN A 79 -6.99 6.01 1.98
CA ASN A 79 -5.83 6.90 1.93
C ASN A 79 -6.19 8.32 1.49
N MET A 80 -7.11 8.49 0.53
CA MET A 80 -7.61 9.80 0.14
C MET A 80 -8.31 10.50 1.32
N LEU A 81 -9.15 9.79 2.06
CA LEU A 81 -9.88 10.31 3.21
C LEU A 81 -8.94 10.69 4.37
N ILE A 82 -7.93 9.86 4.67
CA ILE A 82 -6.91 10.14 5.70
C ILE A 82 -6.15 11.45 5.40
N ASN A 83 -6.02 11.79 4.12
CA ASN A 83 -5.35 12.99 3.67
C ASN A 83 -6.31 14.15 3.32
N ASP A 84 -7.61 14.01 3.60
CA ASP A 84 -8.59 15.08 3.38
C ASP A 84 -8.28 16.27 4.29
N LYS A 85 -8.08 17.44 3.67
CA LYS A 85 -7.89 18.71 4.37
C LYS A 85 -9.09 19.65 4.22
N SER A 86 -10.15 19.22 3.52
CA SER A 86 -11.31 20.06 3.24
C SER A 86 -12.29 20.17 4.42
N GLY A 87 -12.14 19.32 5.44
CA GLY A 87 -13.05 19.23 6.59
C GLY A 87 -14.39 18.54 6.27
N LYS A 88 -14.61 18.13 5.00
CA LYS A 88 -15.82 17.41 4.59
C LYS A 88 -15.93 16.06 5.25
N LEU A 89 -14.82 15.34 5.39
CA LEU A 89 -14.82 14.07 6.09
C LEU A 89 -15.27 14.22 7.55
N SER A 90 -14.79 15.25 8.26
CA SER A 90 -15.24 15.55 9.62
C SER A 90 -16.75 15.79 9.66
N MET A 91 -17.29 16.64 8.77
CA MET A 91 -18.75 16.86 8.69
C MET A 91 -19.55 15.57 8.44
N MET A 92 -19.12 14.74 7.50
CA MET A 92 -19.82 13.51 7.13
C MET A 92 -19.79 12.44 8.23
N THR A 93 -18.83 12.52 9.15
CA THR A 93 -18.64 11.56 10.23
C THR A 93 -19.11 12.09 11.58
N GLY A 94 -19.69 13.30 11.63
CA GLY A 94 -20.14 13.94 12.86
C GLY A 94 -19.02 14.53 13.72
N GLY A 95 -17.82 14.73 13.14
CA GLY A 95 -16.71 15.44 13.75
C GLY A 95 -16.77 16.95 13.52
N ASP A 96 -16.04 17.72 14.34
CA ASP A 96 -15.92 19.18 14.19
C ASP A 96 -15.02 19.53 12.99
N PRO A 97 -15.52 20.26 11.98
CA PRO A 97 -14.70 20.68 10.83
C PRO A 97 -13.61 21.69 11.20
N SER A 98 -13.78 22.41 12.32
CA SER A 98 -12.81 23.38 12.85
C SER A 98 -11.61 22.69 13.53
N ASN A 99 -11.76 21.40 13.85
CA ASN A 99 -10.73 20.55 14.42
C ASN A 99 -10.69 19.21 13.66
N PRO A 100 -10.15 19.20 12.43
CA PRO A 100 -10.12 17.99 11.61
C PRO A 100 -9.31 16.88 12.28
N ALA A 101 -9.72 15.63 12.04
CA ALA A 101 -9.04 14.46 12.59
C ALA A 101 -7.56 14.43 12.19
N ASP A 102 -6.67 14.32 13.19
CA ASP A 102 -5.27 14.00 12.93
C ASP A 102 -5.04 12.51 13.10
N PHE A 103 -4.81 11.84 11.98
CA PHE A 103 -4.48 10.40 11.94
C PHE A 103 -3.02 10.10 12.33
N GLY A 104 -2.17 11.11 12.45
CA GLY A 104 -0.75 10.91 12.72
C GLY A 104 0.03 10.31 11.55
N ALA A 105 1.36 10.29 11.67
CA ALA A 105 2.27 9.88 10.60
C ALA A 105 2.23 8.37 10.31
N GLU A 106 1.97 7.54 11.32
CA GLU A 106 1.98 6.09 11.17
C GLU A 106 0.83 5.60 10.28
N ILE A 107 -0.41 6.03 10.58
CA ILE A 107 -1.61 5.68 9.82
C ILE A 107 -1.47 6.19 8.38
N LYS A 108 -1.00 7.44 8.20
CA LYS A 108 -0.74 8.03 6.88
C LYS A 108 0.25 7.20 6.06
N THR A 109 1.36 6.78 6.67
CA THR A 109 2.38 5.95 6.03
C THR A 109 1.82 4.59 5.61
N LYS A 110 1.10 3.90 6.50
CA LYS A 110 0.56 2.56 6.21
C LYS A 110 -0.56 2.59 5.18
N ALA A 111 -1.41 3.61 5.21
CA ALA A 111 -2.41 3.83 4.17
C ALA A 111 -1.77 4.09 2.80
N LEU A 112 -0.69 4.86 2.74
CA LEU A 112 0.06 5.09 1.51
C LEU A 112 0.65 3.79 0.94
N ILE A 113 1.25 2.94 1.79
CA ILE A 113 1.81 1.64 1.38
C ILE A 113 0.76 0.77 0.67
N LEU A 114 -0.47 0.73 1.19
CA LEU A 114 -1.57 -0.03 0.58
C LEU A 114 -1.93 0.46 -0.83
N THR A 115 -1.77 1.75 -1.12
CA THR A 115 -2.05 2.30 -2.46
C THR A 115 -0.96 1.99 -3.49
N GLN A 116 0.26 1.72 -3.02
CA GLN A 116 1.42 1.49 -3.88
C GLN A 116 1.56 0.03 -4.34
N MET A 117 0.86 -0.90 -3.67
CA MET A 117 0.83 -2.33 -4.01
C MET A 117 0.41 -2.55 -5.47
N ARG A 118 -0.68 -1.92 -5.91
CA ARG A 118 -1.18 -1.98 -7.30
C ARG A 118 -0.13 -1.51 -8.32
N ARG A 119 0.57 -0.42 -7.99
CA ARG A 119 1.51 0.23 -8.91
C ARG A 119 2.76 -0.63 -9.18
N ARG A 120 3.13 -1.50 -8.24
CA ARG A 120 4.29 -2.40 -8.40
C ARG A 120 4.02 -3.49 -9.42
N GLU A 121 2.82 -4.05 -9.47
CA GLU A 121 2.48 -5.12 -10.43
C GLU A 121 2.34 -4.58 -11.86
N GLU A 122 1.75 -3.41 -12.04
CA GLU A 122 1.69 -2.75 -13.35
C GLU A 122 3.10 -2.44 -13.88
N LEU A 123 4.01 -1.99 -13.01
CA LEU A 123 5.40 -1.72 -13.35
C LEU A 123 6.17 -3.01 -13.70
N VAL A 124 6.02 -4.07 -12.91
CA VAL A 124 6.69 -5.36 -13.16
C VAL A 124 6.14 -6.02 -14.42
N ALA A 125 4.83 -6.07 -14.62
CA ALA A 125 4.21 -6.58 -15.85
C ALA A 125 4.63 -5.76 -17.08
N SER A 126 4.73 -4.44 -16.95
CA SER A 126 5.24 -3.55 -18.01
C SER A 126 6.73 -3.75 -18.30
N LEU A 127 7.53 -4.19 -17.33
CA LEU A 127 8.94 -4.51 -17.51
C LEU A 127 9.12 -5.90 -18.14
N GLU A 128 8.35 -6.92 -17.74
CA GLU A 128 8.38 -8.25 -18.34
C GLU A 128 7.94 -8.23 -19.81
N LEU A 129 6.87 -7.50 -20.15
CA LEU A 129 6.44 -7.31 -21.54
C LEU A 129 7.50 -6.62 -22.41
N LYS A 130 8.30 -5.72 -21.83
CA LYS A 130 9.42 -5.05 -22.52
C LYS A 130 10.68 -5.91 -22.59
N GLY A 131 10.80 -6.95 -21.75
CA GLY A 131 11.88 -7.93 -21.79
C GLY A 131 11.66 -9.04 -22.83
N VAL A 132 10.40 -9.39 -23.11
CA VAL A 132 10.03 -10.49 -24.03
C VAL A 132 9.99 -10.02 -25.50
N SER A 133 9.73 -8.75 -25.77
CA SER A 133 9.81 -8.18 -27.11
C SER A 133 10.97 -7.20 -27.17
N GLY A 134 12.07 -7.60 -27.81
CA GLY A 134 13.33 -6.85 -27.92
C GLY A 134 13.25 -5.53 -28.71
N LYS A 135 12.32 -4.64 -28.37
CA LYS A 135 12.27 -3.25 -28.83
C LYS A 135 12.02 -2.34 -27.64
N VAL A 136 13.10 -1.71 -27.17
CA VAL A 136 13.06 -0.62 -26.21
C VAL A 136 12.40 0.58 -26.87
N THR A 137 11.09 0.72 -26.73
CA THR A 137 10.41 1.97 -27.07
C THR A 137 10.69 2.96 -25.95
N LYS A 138 11.57 3.94 -26.23
CA LYS A 138 11.86 5.06 -25.34
C LYS A 138 10.56 5.78 -25.03
N ILE A 139 10.06 5.68 -23.81
CA ILE A 139 8.99 6.55 -23.34
C ILE A 139 9.63 7.91 -23.07
N PRO A 140 9.21 9.00 -23.73
CA PRO A 140 9.79 10.31 -23.50
C PRO A 140 9.51 10.76 -22.07
N PHE A 141 10.57 11.22 -21.40
CA PHE A 141 10.61 11.68 -20.01
C PHE A 141 9.63 12.82 -19.69
N SER A 142 9.07 13.49 -20.71
CA SER A 142 8.12 14.60 -20.55
C SER A 142 6.75 14.21 -19.97
N LYS A 143 6.47 12.92 -19.76
CA LYS A 143 5.23 12.43 -19.10
C LYS A 143 5.39 12.09 -17.61
N LEU A 144 6.60 12.19 -17.05
CA LEU A 144 6.84 12.04 -15.62
C LEU A 144 7.06 13.44 -15.05
N GLY A 145 6.13 13.90 -14.21
CA GLY A 145 6.19 15.21 -13.57
C GLY A 145 7.54 15.45 -12.88
N HIS A 146 8.05 16.68 -13.05
CA HIS A 146 9.28 17.27 -12.51
C HIS A 146 10.11 16.38 -11.57
N PHE A 147 11.06 15.67 -12.16
CA PHE A 147 12.28 15.26 -11.48
C PHE A 147 13.43 15.71 -12.40
N GLU A 148 14.19 16.72 -11.99
CA GLU A 148 15.38 17.16 -12.72
C GLU A 148 16.36 15.99 -12.81
N ALA A 149 16.57 15.50 -14.04
CA ALA A 149 17.53 14.46 -14.32
C ALA A 149 18.88 15.09 -14.70
N HIS A 150 19.92 14.81 -13.90
CA HIS A 150 21.30 14.95 -14.37
C HIS A 150 21.57 13.90 -15.48
N PRO A 151 22.28 14.26 -16.56
CA PRO A 151 22.33 13.44 -17.76
C PRO A 151 23.38 12.32 -17.64
N LYS A 152 22.97 11.14 -18.13
CA LYS A 152 23.72 9.88 -18.35
C LYS A 152 23.58 8.81 -17.25
N ALA A 153 22.39 8.25 -17.13
CA ALA A 153 22.22 6.93 -16.54
C ALA A 153 22.59 5.83 -17.56
N ASP A 154 23.84 5.36 -17.48
CA ASP A 154 24.29 4.05 -17.97
C ASP A 154 23.42 2.93 -17.35
N LYS A 155 23.30 1.76 -18.01
CA LYS A 155 22.66 0.54 -17.48
C LYS A 155 23.07 0.21 -16.02
N ARG A 156 24.26 0.59 -15.58
CA ARG A 156 24.71 0.51 -14.17
C ARG A 156 23.91 1.42 -13.23
N GLY A 157 23.57 2.64 -13.65
CA GLY A 157 22.78 3.58 -12.84
C GLY A 157 21.35 3.10 -12.61
N VAL A 158 20.77 2.34 -13.56
CA VAL A 158 19.44 1.74 -13.38
C VAL A 158 19.49 0.54 -12.41
N GLN A 159 20.53 -0.31 -12.50
CA GLN A 159 20.72 -1.36 -11.50
C GLN A 159 21.02 -0.81 -10.11
N GLU A 160 21.78 0.28 -10.01
CA GLU A 160 22.08 0.94 -8.73
C GLU A 160 20.83 1.58 -8.11
N LEU A 161 19.93 2.14 -8.93
CA LEU A 161 18.65 2.67 -8.46
C LEU A 161 17.74 1.53 -7.95
N VAL A 162 17.69 0.40 -8.65
CA VAL A 162 16.94 -0.79 -8.24
C VAL A 162 17.52 -1.37 -6.94
N PHE A 163 18.85 -1.45 -6.83
CA PHE A 163 19.53 -1.94 -5.63
C PHE A 163 19.32 -1.01 -4.43
N LYS A 164 19.41 0.31 -4.63
CA LYS A 164 19.12 1.32 -3.60
C LYS A 164 17.67 1.24 -3.13
N LEU A 165 16.71 1.11 -4.05
CA LEU A 165 15.30 0.95 -3.72
C LEU A 165 15.00 -0.36 -2.96
N SER A 166 15.68 -1.46 -3.29
CA SER A 166 15.58 -2.73 -2.55
C SER A 166 16.17 -2.63 -1.13
N SER A 167 17.32 -1.96 -0.97
CA SER A 167 18.00 -1.84 0.33
C SER A 167 17.32 -0.90 1.34
N VAL A 168 16.47 0.02 0.86
CA VAL A 168 15.70 0.94 1.72
C VAL A 168 14.46 0.26 2.32
N LEU A 169 14.01 -0.85 1.74
CA LEU A 169 12.74 -1.51 2.09
C LEU A 169 12.89 -2.84 2.83
N GLU A 170 14.11 -3.34 3.02
CA GLU A 170 14.39 -4.51 3.87
C GLU A 170 15.23 -4.10 5.09
N PRO A 171 14.66 -4.03 6.31
CA PRO A 171 15.50 -4.04 7.50
C PRO A 171 16.22 -5.39 7.57
N LYS A 172 17.55 -5.36 7.60
CA LYS A 172 18.45 -6.52 7.69
C LYS A 172 17.95 -7.56 8.70
N ALA A 173 17.42 -8.67 8.22
CA ALA A 173 17.36 -9.92 8.96
C ALA A 173 18.65 -10.71 8.69
N PHE A 174 19.73 -10.38 9.41
CA PHE A 174 20.93 -11.20 9.59
C PHE A 174 21.52 -10.76 10.94
N ALA A 175 21.84 -11.59 11.93
CA ALA A 175 22.19 -13.00 11.90
C ALA A 175 22.05 -13.61 13.32
N ASN A 176 21.70 -14.90 13.39
CA ASN A 176 22.26 -15.77 14.42
C ASN A 176 22.82 -17.00 13.70
N PRO A 177 24.11 -17.35 13.86
CA PRO A 177 24.68 -18.52 13.21
C PRO A 177 24.24 -19.82 13.92
N PRO A 178 24.28 -20.96 13.22
CA PRO A 178 23.94 -22.25 13.79
C PRO A 178 25.03 -22.70 14.77
N THR A 179 24.67 -22.93 16.02
CA THR A 179 25.51 -23.68 16.97
C THR A 179 25.46 -25.16 16.59
N GLY A 180 26.42 -25.61 15.78
CA GLY A 180 26.73 -27.03 15.61
C GLY A 180 27.56 -27.57 16.79
N PRO A 181 27.59 -28.90 17.01
CA PRO A 181 28.00 -29.49 18.27
C PRO A 181 29.51 -29.75 18.33
N TYR A 182 30.12 -29.40 19.47
CA TYR A 182 31.32 -30.01 20.03
C TYR A 182 31.17 -30.04 21.55
#